data_AF-A0A151R7C8-F1
#
_entry.id   AF-A0A151R7C8-F1
#
_cell.length_a   1.000
_cell.length_b   1.000
_cell.length_c   1.000
_cell.angle_alpha   90.00
_cell.angle_beta   90.00
_cell.angle_gamma   90.00
#
_symmetry.space_group_name_H-M   'P 1'
#
loop_
_entity.id
_entity.type
_entity.pdbx_description
1 polymer ?
#
loop_
_entity_poly.entity_id
_entity_poly.type
_entity_poly.pdbx_seq_one_letter_code
_entity_poly.pdbx_strand_id
1 'polypeptide(L)'
;MIALKGIHASLGPTRTLHHAARPPNARASVSCKSSESDSDSTAEGNAQSQELLAQIAMLQTQKVRLTDFLDERSQYLSQFGEEAKAEFDKVGEDALKGLDEAGARITANIESQMLEFEESTELNRQEIEESENKIVEFEGQMEKERNEGLFFKNLDQKAPVDKAKAKEDVEKIKDVKRENNGSKTRKNVYLFFIGLLTFGIVDSVASSSGADWKRVAILGGFLVLLFSLFINEQNKDNKKD
;
A
#
# COMPACT_ATOMS: atom_id res chain seq x y z
N MET A 1 14.76 12.64 13.91
CA MET A 1 14.46 13.94 14.55
C MET A 1 13.87 14.85 13.49
N ILE A 2 12.56 15.05 13.50
CA ILE A 2 11.88 15.92 12.52
C ILE A 2 11.47 17.18 13.27
N ALA A 3 12.10 18.30 12.93
CA ALA A 3 11.87 19.59 13.54
C ALA A 3 10.56 20.19 13.03
N LEU A 4 9.57 20.38 13.91
CA LEU A 4 8.40 21.19 13.59
C LEU A 4 8.77 22.68 13.67
N LYS A 5 8.66 23.37 12.54
CA LYS A 5 8.84 24.82 12.42
C LYS A 5 7.47 25.49 12.53
N GLY A 6 7.24 26.21 13.62
CA GLY A 6 6.01 26.95 13.86
C GLY A 6 5.90 28.16 12.93
N ILE A 7 4.78 28.28 12.22
CA ILE A 7 4.47 29.45 11.39
C ILE A 7 3.78 30.48 12.28
N HIS A 8 4.46 31.60 12.49
CA HIS A 8 3.99 32.76 13.24
C HIS A 8 3.18 33.65 12.29
N ALA A 9 1.86 33.70 12.44
CA ALA A 9 0.99 34.59 11.66
C ALA A 9 0.93 35.98 12.33
N SER A 10 1.72 36.92 11.82
CA SER A 10 1.66 38.34 12.13
C SER A 10 0.64 39.01 11.21
N LEU A 11 -0.52 39.40 11.75
CA LEU A 11 -1.55 40.17 11.06
C LEU A 11 -1.20 41.65 11.12
N GLY A 12 -0.66 42.20 10.02
CA GLY A 12 -0.61 43.65 9.77
C GLY A 12 -1.79 44.08 8.89
N PRO A 13 -2.46 45.21 9.15
CA PRO A 13 -3.57 45.65 8.32
C PRO A 13 -3.03 46.39 7.08
N THR A 14 -3.12 45.75 5.92
CA THR A 14 -2.91 46.41 4.63
C THR A 14 -4.21 47.12 4.22
N ARG A 15 -4.20 48.45 4.26
CA ARG A 15 -5.25 49.29 3.66
C ARG A 15 -5.08 49.27 2.14
N THR A 16 -6.01 48.67 1.42
CA THR A 16 -6.21 48.90 -0.01
C THR A 16 -7.55 49.60 -0.24
N LEU A 17 -7.47 50.80 -0.79
CA LEU A 17 -8.58 51.62 -1.28
C LEU A 17 -8.85 51.21 -2.73
N HIS A 18 -10.03 50.64 -3.01
CA HIS A 18 -10.54 50.55 -4.38
C HIS A 18 -12.03 50.94 -4.43
N HIS A 19 -12.29 51.93 -5.28
CA HIS A 19 -13.58 52.51 -5.65
C HIS A 19 -14.45 51.56 -6.49
N ALA A 20 -15.78 51.64 -6.33
CA ALA A 20 -16.75 51.57 -7.43
C ALA A 20 -18.08 52.19 -6.94
N ALA A 21 -18.45 53.39 -7.40
CA ALA A 21 -19.28 53.65 -8.58
C ALA A 21 -20.79 53.58 -8.28
N ARG A 22 -21.40 54.76 -8.33
CA ARG A 22 -22.81 55.13 -8.13
C ARG A 22 -23.72 54.63 -9.27
N PRO A 23 -25.05 54.57 -9.05
CA PRO A 23 -25.97 55.23 -10.00
C PRO A 23 -26.96 56.20 -9.28
N PRO A 24 -27.37 57.30 -9.93
CA PRO A 24 -28.25 58.31 -9.34
C PRO A 24 -29.72 58.03 -9.69
N ASN A 25 -30.66 58.29 -8.79
CA ASN A 25 -32.04 58.53 -9.24
C ASN A 25 -32.89 59.40 -8.32
N ALA A 26 -33.81 60.10 -9.00
CA ALA A 26 -34.97 60.87 -8.55
C ALA A 26 -34.74 62.23 -7.86
N ARG A 27 -34.89 63.28 -8.69
CA ARG A 27 -35.35 64.62 -8.28
C ARG A 27 -36.72 64.52 -7.60
N ALA A 28 -36.87 65.18 -6.46
CA ALA A 28 -38.14 65.72 -6.00
C ALA A 28 -37.90 67.17 -5.56
N SER A 29 -38.31 68.11 -6.41
CA SER A 29 -38.35 69.53 -6.10
C SER A 29 -39.59 69.82 -5.26
N VAL A 30 -39.40 70.21 -4.01
CA VAL A 30 -40.48 70.78 -3.18
C VAL A 30 -40.28 72.29 -3.15
N SER A 31 -41.15 72.99 -3.89
CA SER A 31 -41.33 74.44 -3.78
C SER A 31 -42.23 74.70 -2.59
N CYS A 32 -41.68 75.29 -1.52
CA CYS A 32 -42.46 75.81 -0.40
C CYS A 32 -42.56 77.33 -0.51
N LYS A 33 -43.80 77.76 -0.66
CA LYS A 33 -44.28 79.14 -0.77
C LYS A 33 -44.06 79.84 0.56
N SER A 34 -43.35 80.97 0.56
CA SER A 34 -43.17 81.84 1.72
C SER A 34 -44.47 82.59 2.02
N SER A 35 -45.13 82.25 3.12
CA SER A 35 -46.07 83.15 3.80
C SER A 35 -45.47 83.49 5.15
N GLU A 36 -45.17 84.78 5.31
CA GLU A 36 -44.67 85.40 6.54
C GLU A 36 -45.57 85.05 7.72
N SER A 37 -44.98 84.38 8.71
CA SER A 37 -45.46 84.35 10.08
C SER A 37 -44.23 84.16 10.94
N ASP A 38 -43.92 85.19 11.70
CA ASP A 38 -42.84 85.23 12.66
C ASP A 38 -43.00 84.10 13.69
N SER A 39 -42.12 83.11 13.60
CA SER A 39 -41.77 82.26 14.72
C SER A 39 -40.37 81.72 14.47
N ASP A 40 -39.43 82.14 15.32
CA ASP A 40 -38.03 81.76 15.35
C ASP A 40 -37.80 80.29 14.99
N SER A 41 -37.18 80.05 13.84
CA SER A 41 -36.66 78.75 13.46
C SER A 41 -35.27 78.56 14.05
N THR A 42 -35.18 78.26 15.34
CA THR A 42 -34.05 77.48 15.86
C THR A 42 -34.34 76.02 15.59
N ALA A 43 -33.79 75.50 14.48
CA ALA A 43 -33.69 74.07 14.24
C ALA A 43 -32.66 73.46 15.22
N GLU A 44 -32.99 73.51 16.51
CA GLU A 44 -32.22 72.92 17.58
C GLU A 44 -32.64 71.45 17.67
N GLY A 45 -31.86 70.58 17.00
CA GLY A 45 -32.10 69.14 17.06
C GLY A 45 -32.05 68.68 18.51
N ASN A 46 -33.12 68.06 18.99
CA ASN A 46 -33.18 67.62 20.38
C ASN A 46 -32.05 66.61 20.65
N ALA A 47 -31.36 66.72 21.79
CA ALA A 47 -30.20 65.88 22.11
C ALA A 47 -30.52 64.37 22.08
N GLN A 48 -31.74 63.98 22.46
CA GLN A 48 -32.19 62.57 22.46
C GLN A 48 -32.33 62.00 21.05
N SER A 49 -32.72 62.82 20.07
CA SER A 49 -32.91 62.45 18.67
C SER A 49 -31.58 62.29 17.95
N GLN A 50 -30.59 63.12 18.31
CA GLN A 50 -29.22 62.99 17.82
C GLN A 50 -28.54 61.74 18.40
N GLU A 51 -28.77 61.45 19.69
CA GLU A 51 -28.28 60.22 20.32
C GLU A 51 -28.91 58.96 19.69
N LEU A 52 -30.22 58.96 19.48
CA LEU A 52 -30.92 57.85 18.82
C LEU A 52 -30.39 57.63 17.39
N LEU A 53 -30.16 58.71 16.64
CA LEU A 53 -29.59 58.64 15.29
C LEU A 53 -28.16 58.07 15.31
N ALA A 54 -27.34 58.46 16.29
CA ALA A 54 -25.99 57.92 16.47
C ALA A 54 -26.02 56.41 16.80
N GLN A 55 -26.95 55.96 17.64
CA GLN A 55 -27.14 54.54 17.94
C GLN A 55 -27.58 53.75 16.70
N ILE A 56 -28.50 54.29 15.89
CA ILE A 56 -28.94 53.66 14.63
C ILE A 56 -27.77 53.55 13.66
N ALA A 57 -26.98 54.61 13.49
CA ALA A 57 -25.80 54.60 12.62
C ALA A 57 -24.75 53.58 13.09
N MET A 58 -24.53 53.48 14.40
CA MET A 58 -23.63 52.49 15.00
C MET A 58 -24.13 51.06 14.76
N LEU A 59 -25.42 50.78 14.97
CA LEU A 59 -26.03 49.48 14.69
C LEU A 59 -25.95 49.11 13.21
N GLN A 60 -26.22 50.05 12.31
CA GLN A 60 -26.09 49.83 10.87
C GLN A 60 -24.63 49.51 10.49
N THR A 61 -23.67 50.19 11.09
CA THR A 61 -22.24 49.91 10.85
C THR A 61 -21.85 48.52 11.34
N GLN A 62 -22.32 48.11 12.53
CA GLN A 62 -22.07 46.77 13.06
C GLN A 62 -22.73 45.68 12.19
N LYS A 63 -23.93 45.94 11.67
CA LYS A 63 -24.63 45.04 10.74
C LYS A 63 -23.83 44.81 9.46
N VAL A 64 -23.32 45.89 8.85
CA VAL A 64 -22.50 45.78 7.63
C VAL A 64 -21.26 44.96 7.92
N ARG A 65 -20.52 45.27 9.00
CA ARG A 65 -19.31 44.53 9.37
C ARG A 65 -19.57 43.03 9.60
N LEU A 66 -20.66 42.69 10.27
CA LEU A 66 -21.01 41.29 10.53
C LEU A 66 -21.42 40.57 9.25
N THR A 67 -22.12 41.26 8.35
CA THR A 67 -22.53 40.71 7.05
C THR A 67 -21.29 40.45 6.19
N ASP A 68 -20.36 41.39 6.11
CA ASP A 68 -19.11 41.22 5.36
C ASP A 68 -18.27 40.06 5.91
N PHE A 69 -18.15 39.94 7.24
CA PHE A 69 -17.43 38.82 7.87
C PHE A 69 -18.10 37.47 7.57
N LEU A 70 -19.44 37.43 7.59
CA LEU A 70 -20.19 36.22 7.28
C LEU A 70 -20.02 35.84 5.81
N ASP A 71 -20.05 36.82 4.91
CA ASP A 71 -19.86 36.63 3.47
C ASP A 71 -18.46 36.08 3.18
N GLU A 72 -17.41 36.70 3.73
CA GLU A 72 -16.01 36.24 3.62
C GLU A 72 -15.83 34.80 4.14
N ARG A 73 -16.42 34.49 5.30
CA ARG A 73 -16.36 33.13 5.86
C ARG A 73 -17.13 32.13 5.04
N SER A 74 -18.26 32.52 4.45
CA SER A 74 -19.04 31.65 3.57
C SER A 74 -18.28 31.35 2.28
N GLN A 75 -17.63 32.36 1.69
CA GLN A 75 -16.79 32.19 0.51
C GLN A 75 -15.59 31.31 0.79
N TYR A 76 -14.89 31.53 1.91
CA TYR A 76 -13.78 30.69 2.34
C TYR A 76 -14.21 29.22 2.49
N LEU A 77 -15.35 28.97 3.14
CA LEU A 77 -15.83 27.60 3.34
C LEU A 77 -16.23 26.94 2.02
N SER A 78 -16.82 27.71 1.09
CA SER A 78 -17.13 27.22 -0.25
C SER A 78 -15.87 26.85 -1.02
N GLN A 79 -14.85 27.71 -1.01
CA GLN A 79 -13.57 27.45 -1.66
C GLN A 79 -12.86 26.24 -1.05
N PHE A 80 -12.86 26.13 0.28
CA PHE A 80 -12.31 24.97 0.97
C PHE A 80 -13.02 23.67 0.59
N GLY A 81 -14.34 23.70 0.45
CA GLY A 81 -15.13 22.54 0.01
C GLY A 81 -14.81 22.13 -1.42
N GLU A 82 -14.68 23.11 -2.34
CA GLU A 82 -14.30 22.86 -3.73
C GLU A 82 -12.87 22.33 -3.86
N GLU A 83 -11.93 22.92 -3.13
CA GLU A 83 -10.53 22.48 -3.12
C GLU A 83 -10.39 21.07 -2.53
N ALA A 84 -11.03 20.80 -1.39
CA ALA A 84 -11.02 19.47 -0.79
C ALA A 84 -11.61 18.42 -1.76
N LYS A 85 -12.71 18.75 -2.44
CA LYS A 85 -13.30 17.86 -3.45
C LYS A 85 -12.32 17.60 -4.60
N ALA A 86 -11.70 18.64 -5.13
CA ALA A 86 -10.72 18.50 -6.21
C ALA A 86 -9.50 17.68 -5.78
N GLU A 87 -9.02 17.83 -4.55
CA GLU A 87 -7.95 17.00 -3.99
C GLU A 87 -8.37 15.54 -3.82
N PHE A 88 -9.58 15.28 -3.32
CA PHE A 88 -10.10 13.91 -3.21
C PHE A 88 -10.26 13.23 -4.57
N ASP A 89 -10.82 13.95 -5.55
CA ASP A 89 -10.99 13.44 -6.92
C ASP A 89 -9.61 13.12 -7.53
N LYS A 90 -8.62 14.00 -7.35
CA LYS A 90 -7.24 13.78 -7.81
C LYS A 90 -6.58 12.58 -7.15
N VAL A 91 -6.68 12.45 -5.83
CA VAL A 91 -6.11 11.30 -5.10
C VAL A 91 -6.78 9.99 -5.54
N GLY A 92 -8.09 10.01 -5.75
CA GLY A 92 -8.84 8.87 -6.27
C GLY A 92 -8.38 8.46 -7.67
N GLU A 93 -8.21 9.43 -8.57
CA GLU A 93 -7.73 9.18 -9.94
C GLU A 93 -6.28 8.66 -9.96
N ASP A 94 -5.37 9.28 -9.20
CA ASP A 94 -3.98 8.84 -9.09
C ASP A 94 -3.88 7.42 -8.51
N ALA A 95 -4.71 7.09 -7.52
CA ALA A 95 -4.75 5.74 -6.95
C ALA A 95 -5.26 4.70 -7.95
N LEU A 96 -6.33 5.00 -8.70
CA LEU A 96 -6.84 4.12 -9.76
C LEU A 96 -5.82 3.90 -10.87
N LYS A 97 -5.17 4.98 -11.32
CA LYS A 97 -4.11 4.90 -12.33
C LYS A 97 -2.93 4.04 -11.86
N GLY A 98 -2.50 4.22 -10.61
CA GLY A 98 -1.44 3.40 -10.03
C GLY A 98 -1.82 1.92 -9.92
N LEU A 99 -3.09 1.63 -9.59
CA LEU A 99 -3.63 0.27 -9.54
C LEU A 99 -3.66 -0.37 -10.93
N ASP A 100 -4.15 0.33 -11.95
CA ASP A 100 -4.21 -0.17 -13.32
C ASP A 100 -2.82 -0.44 -13.89
N GLU A 101 -1.85 0.45 -13.63
CA GLU A 101 -0.46 0.26 -14.04
C GLU A 101 0.18 -0.95 -13.34
N ALA A 102 -0.05 -1.11 -12.03
CA ALA A 102 0.43 -2.27 -11.30
C ALA A 102 -0.21 -3.57 -11.79
N GLY A 103 -1.51 -3.55 -12.07
CA GLY A 103 -2.25 -4.67 -12.65
C GLY A 103 -1.67 -5.07 -14.00
N ALA A 104 -1.48 -4.11 -14.91
CA ALA A 104 -0.88 -4.37 -16.22
C ALA A 104 0.52 -4.98 -16.13
N ARG A 105 1.36 -4.50 -15.19
CA ARG A 105 2.70 -5.07 -14.96
C ARG A 105 2.66 -6.51 -14.43
N ILE A 106 1.74 -6.81 -13.52
CA ILE A 106 1.57 -8.17 -12.98
C ILE A 106 1.08 -9.11 -14.09
N THR A 107 0.07 -8.70 -14.85
CA THR A 107 -0.46 -9.50 -15.97
C THR A 107 0.62 -9.77 -17.01
N ALA A 108 1.39 -8.76 -17.43
CA ALA A 108 2.47 -8.94 -18.39
C ALA A 108 3.57 -9.89 -17.88
N ASN A 109 3.88 -9.86 -16.58
CA ASN A 109 4.85 -10.79 -15.98
C ASN A 109 4.32 -12.23 -15.96
N ILE A 110 3.05 -12.42 -15.60
CA ILE A 110 2.40 -13.73 -15.62
C ILE A 110 2.37 -14.29 -17.05
N GLU A 111 2.01 -13.47 -18.04
CA GLU A 111 2.01 -13.87 -19.46
C GLU A 111 3.42 -14.26 -19.94
N SER A 112 4.45 -13.51 -19.57
CA SER A 112 5.84 -13.84 -19.88
C SER A 112 6.26 -15.18 -19.27
N GLN A 113 5.99 -15.40 -17.99
CA GLN A 113 6.32 -16.66 -17.31
C GLN A 113 5.53 -17.85 -17.86
N MET A 114 4.27 -17.63 -18.23
CA MET A 114 3.43 -18.66 -18.85
C MET A 114 3.98 -19.08 -20.21
N LEU A 115 4.44 -18.12 -21.02
CA LEU A 115 5.03 -18.40 -22.32
C LEU A 115 6.37 -19.14 -22.19
N GLU A 116 7.22 -18.75 -21.25
CA GLU A 116 8.46 -19.48 -20.91
C GLU A 116 8.17 -20.91 -20.41
N PHE A 117 7.09 -21.08 -19.64
CA PHE A 117 6.65 -22.38 -19.17
C PHE A 117 6.11 -23.26 -20.30
N GLU A 118 5.36 -22.68 -21.24
CA GLU A 118 4.86 -23.38 -22.43
C GLU A 118 6.03 -23.84 -23.30
N GLU A 119 6.98 -22.94 -23.62
CA GLU A 119 8.17 -23.26 -24.40
C GLU A 119 9.02 -24.36 -23.72
N SER A 120 9.26 -24.23 -22.41
CA SER A 120 10.05 -25.23 -21.67
C SER A 120 9.33 -26.57 -21.55
N THR A 121 8.00 -26.59 -21.45
CA THR A 121 7.22 -27.83 -21.42
C THR A 121 7.27 -28.54 -22.77
N GLU A 122 7.16 -27.80 -23.87
CA GLU A 122 7.28 -28.36 -25.22
C GLU A 122 8.68 -28.93 -25.49
N LEU A 123 9.73 -28.18 -25.12
CA LEU A 123 11.12 -28.64 -25.23
C LEU A 123 11.35 -29.90 -24.38
N ASN A 124 10.86 -29.93 -23.14
CA ASN A 124 10.98 -31.08 -22.26
C ASN A 124 10.21 -32.31 -22.81
N ARG A 125 9.04 -32.10 -23.46
CA ARG A 125 8.33 -33.19 -24.14
C ARG A 125 9.17 -33.79 -25.27
N GLN A 126 9.81 -32.94 -26.07
CA GLN A 126 10.67 -33.38 -27.15
C GLN A 126 11.91 -34.13 -26.63
N GLU A 127 12.55 -33.63 -25.58
CA GLU A 127 13.71 -34.30 -24.96
C GLU A 127 13.34 -35.68 -24.41
N ILE A 128 12.17 -35.81 -23.77
CA ILE A 128 11.67 -37.11 -23.29
C ILE A 128 11.46 -38.07 -24.47
N GLU A 129 10.81 -37.63 -25.55
CA GLU A 129 10.55 -38.45 -26.74
C GLU A 129 11.86 -38.92 -27.41
N GLU A 130 12.86 -38.06 -27.50
CA GLU A 130 14.20 -38.43 -27.97
C GLU A 130 14.92 -39.40 -27.03
N SER A 131 14.75 -39.22 -25.71
CA SER A 131 15.33 -40.13 -24.72
C SER A 131 14.70 -41.52 -24.78
N GLU A 132 13.38 -41.60 -24.96
CA GLU A 132 12.64 -42.85 -25.10
C GLU A 132 13.08 -43.59 -26.36
N ASN A 133 13.24 -42.89 -27.48
CA ASN A 133 13.73 -43.50 -28.72
C ASN A 133 15.15 -44.08 -28.55
N LYS A 134 16.05 -43.37 -27.86
CA LYS A 134 17.39 -43.88 -27.55
C LYS A 134 17.36 -45.12 -26.66
N ILE A 135 16.44 -45.18 -25.69
CA ILE A 135 16.25 -46.36 -24.83
C ILE A 135 15.75 -47.55 -25.67
N VAL A 136 14.77 -47.33 -26.55
CA VAL A 136 14.26 -48.38 -27.45
C VAL A 136 15.35 -48.90 -28.37
N GLU A 137 16.18 -48.02 -28.94
CA GLU A 137 17.31 -48.43 -29.77
C GLU A 137 18.34 -49.24 -28.96
N PHE A 138 18.64 -48.81 -27.73
CA PHE A 138 19.55 -49.52 -26.83
C PHE A 138 19.02 -50.91 -26.45
N GLU A 139 17.74 -51.05 -26.13
CA GLU A 139 17.11 -52.34 -25.86
C GLU A 139 17.19 -53.27 -27.08
N GLY A 140 16.92 -52.75 -28.28
CA GLY A 140 17.07 -53.50 -29.52
C GLY A 140 18.52 -53.94 -29.80
N GLN A 141 19.51 -53.08 -29.50
CA GLN A 141 20.93 -53.44 -29.57
C GLN A 141 21.27 -54.52 -28.54
N MET A 142 20.84 -54.39 -27.28
CA MET A 142 21.10 -55.40 -26.25
C MET A 142 20.46 -56.75 -26.59
N GLU A 143 19.27 -56.78 -27.19
CA GLU A 143 18.62 -58.03 -27.60
C GLU A 143 19.38 -58.71 -28.74
N LYS A 144 19.88 -57.94 -29.72
CA LYS A 144 20.77 -58.46 -30.76
C LYS A 144 22.10 -58.95 -30.18
N GLU A 145 22.77 -58.16 -29.34
CA GLU A 145 24.04 -58.55 -28.71
C GLU A 145 23.92 -59.78 -27.80
N ARG A 146 22.77 -59.96 -27.15
CA ARG A 146 22.44 -61.15 -26.36
C ARG A 146 22.25 -62.38 -27.24
N ASN A 147 21.50 -62.25 -28.34
CA ASN A 147 21.28 -63.34 -29.31
C ASN A 147 22.57 -63.73 -30.06
N GLU A 148 23.47 -62.77 -30.29
CA GLU A 148 24.75 -63.00 -30.96
C GLU A 148 25.88 -63.43 -29.99
N GLY A 149 25.60 -63.53 -28.69
CA GLY A 149 26.59 -63.91 -27.67
C GLY A 149 27.72 -62.89 -27.49
N LEU A 150 27.59 -61.69 -28.05
CA LEU A 150 28.57 -60.59 -28.00
C LEU A 150 28.53 -59.82 -26.68
N PHE A 151 27.45 -59.95 -25.92
CA PHE A 151 27.26 -59.29 -24.61
C PHE A 151 28.42 -59.55 -23.63
N PHE A 152 29.00 -60.75 -23.65
CA PHE A 152 30.14 -61.10 -22.80
C PHE A 152 31.50 -60.67 -23.37
N LYS A 153 31.59 -60.44 -24.68
CA LYS A 153 32.81 -60.00 -25.36
C LYS A 153 33.12 -58.52 -25.08
N ASN A 154 32.08 -57.69 -24.94
CA ASN A 154 32.21 -56.28 -24.56
C ASN A 154 32.50 -56.09 -23.06
N LEU A 155 32.20 -57.08 -22.20
CA LEU A 155 32.55 -57.03 -20.77
C LEU A 155 34.07 -57.22 -20.53
N ASP A 156 34.74 -58.04 -21.34
CA ASP A 156 36.19 -58.23 -21.30
C ASP A 156 36.97 -57.02 -21.87
N GLN A 157 36.31 -56.12 -22.60
CA GLN A 157 36.89 -54.90 -23.18
C GLN A 157 36.70 -53.64 -22.31
N LYS A 158 36.30 -53.78 -21.04
CA LYS A 158 36.29 -52.63 -20.14
C LYS A 158 37.72 -52.27 -19.74
N ALA A 159 38.26 -51.19 -20.31
CA ALA A 159 39.48 -50.56 -19.81
C ALA A 159 39.36 -50.34 -18.28
N PRO A 160 40.45 -50.54 -17.50
CA PRO A 160 40.37 -50.48 -16.05
C PRO A 160 39.85 -49.12 -15.64
N VAL A 161 38.62 -49.07 -15.13
CA VAL A 161 38.05 -47.86 -14.54
C VAL A 161 38.95 -47.49 -13.38
N ASP A 162 39.62 -46.35 -13.52
CA ASP A 162 40.53 -45.80 -12.52
C ASP A 162 39.83 -45.78 -11.16
N LYS A 163 40.29 -46.64 -10.25
CA LYS A 163 39.76 -46.76 -8.88
C LYS A 163 39.79 -45.42 -8.13
N ALA A 164 40.56 -44.44 -8.61
CA ALA A 164 40.58 -43.07 -8.12
C ALA A 164 39.29 -42.31 -8.45
N LYS A 165 38.81 -42.34 -9.70
CA LYS A 165 37.54 -41.67 -10.08
C LYS A 165 36.33 -42.32 -9.43
N ALA A 166 36.31 -43.65 -9.34
CA ALA A 166 35.23 -44.35 -8.65
C ALA A 166 35.19 -44.07 -7.14
N LYS A 167 36.34 -43.81 -6.50
CA LYS A 167 36.40 -43.37 -5.10
C LYS A 167 35.94 -41.92 -4.94
N GLU A 168 36.32 -41.04 -5.86
CA GLU A 168 35.88 -39.64 -5.89
C GLU A 168 34.35 -39.54 -6.08
N ASP A 169 33.77 -40.35 -6.96
CA ASP A 169 32.32 -40.37 -7.19
C ASP A 169 31.57 -41.00 -6.00
N VAL A 170 32.15 -41.99 -5.33
CA VAL A 170 31.62 -42.52 -4.06
C VAL A 170 31.75 -41.50 -2.92
N GLU A 171 32.79 -40.66 -2.92
CA GLU A 171 32.94 -39.53 -1.98
C GLU A 171 31.91 -38.43 -2.27
N LYS A 172 31.70 -38.06 -3.55
CA LYS A 172 30.63 -37.13 -3.96
C LYS A 172 29.24 -37.65 -3.58
N ILE A 173 28.97 -38.94 -3.74
CA ILE A 173 27.70 -39.55 -3.31
C ILE A 173 27.60 -39.59 -1.77
N LYS A 174 28.71 -39.80 -1.05
CA LYS A 174 28.76 -39.75 0.42
C LYS A 174 28.55 -38.32 0.94
N ASP A 175 29.05 -37.32 0.23
CA ASP A 175 28.84 -35.90 0.52
C ASP A 175 27.41 -35.47 0.21
N VAL A 176 26.81 -35.92 -0.90
CA VAL A 176 25.37 -35.72 -1.19
C VAL A 176 24.48 -36.42 -0.15
N LYS A 177 24.89 -37.60 0.36
CA LYS A 177 24.18 -38.30 1.44
C LYS A 177 24.36 -37.59 2.80
N ARG A 178 25.47 -36.88 3.01
CA ARG A 178 25.72 -36.01 4.17
C ARG A 178 24.91 -34.72 4.08
N GLU A 179 24.60 -34.26 2.87
CA GLU A 179 23.77 -33.07 2.63
C GLU A 179 22.27 -33.35 2.79
N ASN A 180 21.83 -34.58 2.54
CA ASN A 180 20.50 -35.09 2.91
C ASN A 180 20.39 -35.46 4.40
N ASN A 181 21.09 -34.73 5.27
CA ASN A 181 20.86 -34.77 6.71
C ASN A 181 19.45 -34.19 6.96
N GLY A 182 18.46 -35.07 7.09
CA GLY A 182 17.03 -34.76 7.21
C GLY A 182 16.60 -33.90 8.40
N SER A 183 17.55 -33.25 9.09
CA SER A 183 17.29 -32.27 10.13
C SER A 183 17.02 -30.86 9.56
N LYS A 184 17.61 -30.48 8.42
CA LYS A 184 17.36 -29.17 7.78
C LYS A 184 15.92 -29.04 7.27
N THR A 185 15.40 -30.08 6.60
CA THR A 185 14.02 -30.10 6.10
C THR A 185 13.00 -30.11 7.25
N ARG A 186 13.24 -30.88 8.32
CA ARG A 186 12.36 -30.89 9.51
C ARG A 186 12.33 -29.55 10.24
N LYS A 187 13.47 -28.89 10.40
CA LYS A 187 13.58 -27.55 11.02
C LYS A 187 12.85 -26.47 10.22
N ASN A 188 12.93 -26.52 8.89
CA ASN A 188 12.23 -25.54 8.04
C ASN A 188 10.70 -25.70 8.11
N VAL A 189 10.21 -26.94 8.26
CA VAL A 189 8.79 -27.22 8.47
C VAL A 189 8.30 -26.65 9.82
N TYR A 190 9.06 -26.80 10.90
CA TYR A 190 8.69 -26.18 12.19
C TYR A 190 8.68 -24.66 12.12
N LEU A 191 9.65 -24.04 11.44
CA LEU A 191 9.68 -22.58 11.22
C LEU A 191 8.48 -22.09 10.42
N PHE A 192 8.06 -22.82 9.39
CA PHE A 192 6.85 -22.51 8.62
C PHE A 192 5.60 -22.52 9.50
N PHE A 193 5.39 -23.56 10.32
CA PHE A 193 4.25 -23.61 11.23
C PHE A 193 4.30 -22.53 12.31
N ILE A 194 5.48 -22.22 12.85
CA ILE A 194 5.66 -21.11 13.79
C ILE A 194 5.24 -19.78 13.14
N GLY A 195 5.67 -19.52 11.90
CA GLY A 195 5.29 -18.30 11.17
C GLY A 195 3.79 -18.23 10.87
N LEU A 196 3.15 -19.35 10.53
CA LEU A 196 1.72 -19.40 10.26
C LEU A 196 0.89 -19.20 11.55
N LEU A 197 1.34 -19.77 12.67
CA LEU A 197 0.69 -19.56 13.97
C LEU A 197 0.87 -18.12 14.49
N THR A 198 2.04 -17.51 14.35
CA THR A 198 2.24 -16.11 14.79
C THR A 198 1.41 -15.14 13.97
N PHE A 199 1.33 -15.34 12.65
CA PHE A 199 0.43 -14.57 11.79
C PHE A 199 -1.04 -14.74 12.20
N GLY A 200 -1.48 -15.98 12.46
CA GLY A 200 -2.84 -16.26 12.92
C GLY A 200 -3.17 -15.66 14.29
N ILE A 201 -2.18 -15.53 15.20
CA ILE A 201 -2.35 -14.85 16.50
C ILE A 201 -2.49 -13.33 16.30
N VAL A 202 -1.65 -12.72 15.47
CA VAL A 202 -1.71 -11.27 15.19
C VAL A 202 -3.05 -10.91 14.54
N ASP A 203 -3.49 -11.69 13.56
CA ASP A 203 -4.80 -11.50 12.93
C ASP A 203 -5.95 -11.74 13.92
N SER A 204 -5.89 -12.78 14.75
CA SER A 204 -6.92 -13.03 15.78
C SER A 204 -7.00 -11.92 16.83
N VAL A 205 -5.88 -11.26 17.13
CA VAL A 205 -5.82 -10.13 18.07
C VAL A 205 -6.31 -8.83 17.42
N ALA A 206 -6.01 -8.61 16.13
CA ALA A 206 -6.41 -7.42 15.39
C ALA A 206 -7.89 -7.45 14.95
N SER A 207 -8.39 -8.62 14.57
CA SER A 207 -9.75 -8.82 14.02
C SER A 207 -10.81 -9.07 15.10
N SER A 208 -10.43 -9.28 16.37
CA SER A 208 -11.38 -9.54 17.46
C SER A 208 -11.62 -8.28 18.30
N SER A 209 -12.73 -7.57 18.03
CA SER A 209 -13.22 -6.45 18.86
C SER A 209 -13.78 -6.88 20.22
N GLY A 210 -13.36 -8.05 20.71
CA GLY A 210 -13.85 -8.73 21.91
C GLY A 210 -13.03 -10.00 22.10
N ALA A 211 -11.78 -9.82 22.52
CA ALA A 211 -10.75 -10.87 22.55
C ALA A 211 -11.26 -12.17 23.18
N ASP A 212 -11.44 -13.20 22.33
CA ASP A 212 -11.56 -14.59 22.76
C ASP A 212 -10.19 -15.05 23.31
N TRP A 213 -9.83 -14.55 24.50
CA TRP A 213 -8.57 -14.86 25.19
C TRP A 213 -8.33 -16.36 25.34
N LYS A 214 -9.40 -17.17 25.34
CA LYS A 214 -9.32 -18.63 25.29
C LYS A 214 -8.69 -19.15 24.00
N ARG A 215 -9.06 -18.60 22.83
CA ARG A 215 -8.47 -18.99 21.55
C ARG A 215 -7.01 -18.56 21.44
N VAL A 216 -6.71 -17.35 21.89
CA VAL A 216 -5.32 -16.83 21.94
C VAL A 216 -4.47 -17.66 22.91
N ALA A 217 -5.00 -18.04 24.08
CA ALA A 217 -4.29 -18.88 25.03
C ALA A 217 -4.04 -20.31 24.49
N ILE A 218 -5.02 -20.88 23.77
CA ILE A 218 -4.86 -22.18 23.13
C ILE A 218 -3.80 -22.12 22.03
N LEU A 219 -3.86 -21.14 21.12
CA LEU A 219 -2.86 -20.95 20.07
C LEU A 219 -1.47 -20.65 20.65
N GLY A 220 -1.40 -19.84 21.70
CA GLY A 220 -0.17 -19.56 22.44
C GLY A 220 0.44 -20.82 23.07
N GLY A 221 -0.39 -21.70 23.63
CA GLY A 221 0.05 -22.99 24.17
C GLY A 221 0.67 -23.89 23.09
N PHE A 222 0.05 -23.96 21.90
CA PHE A 222 0.60 -24.69 20.76
C PHE A 222 1.92 -24.08 20.26
N LEU A 223 2.05 -22.75 20.28
CA LEU A 223 3.28 -22.05 19.89
C LEU A 223 4.44 -22.42 20.81
N VAL A 224 4.23 -22.44 22.14
CA VAL A 224 5.26 -22.82 23.12
C VAL A 224 5.67 -24.29 22.96
N LEU A 225 4.73 -25.18 22.64
CA LEU A 225 5.02 -26.58 22.37
C LEU A 225 5.89 -26.76 21.11
N LEU A 226 5.56 -26.05 20.03
CA LEU A 226 6.33 -26.07 18.78
C LEU A 226 7.74 -25.49 18.95
N PHE A 227 7.88 -24.38 19.67
CA PHE A 227 9.21 -23.83 20.00
C PHE A 227 10.04 -24.81 20.83
N SER A 228 9.42 -25.53 21.77
CA SER A 228 10.11 -26.54 22.58
C SER A 228 10.59 -27.73 21.73
N LEU A 229 9.78 -28.17 20.76
CA LEU A 229 10.17 -29.20 19.79
C LEU A 229 11.30 -28.72 18.89
N PHE A 230 11.24 -27.47 18.43
CA PHE A 230 12.27 -26.85 17.60
C PHE A 230 13.62 -26.73 18.32
N ILE A 231 13.63 -26.26 19.58
CA ILE A 231 14.84 -26.14 20.41
C ILE A 231 15.45 -27.51 20.71
N ASN A 232 14.62 -28.52 21.01
CA ASN A 232 15.10 -29.89 21.24
C ASN A 232 15.77 -30.47 19.98
N GLU A 233 15.21 -30.22 18.81
CA GLU A 233 15.82 -30.63 17.54
C GLU A 233 17.10 -29.86 17.23
N GLN A 234 17.18 -28.56 17.57
CA GLN A 234 18.44 -27.80 17.48
C GLN A 234 19.54 -28.39 18.39
N ASN A 235 19.20 -28.73 19.63
CA ASN A 235 20.16 -29.29 20.59
C ASN A 235 20.66 -30.69 20.21
N LYS A 236 19.85 -31.50 19.51
CA LYS A 236 20.27 -32.81 19.00
C LYS A 236 21.23 -32.70 17.82
N ASP A 237 21.05 -31.69 16.99
CA ASP A 237 21.96 -31.43 15.87
C ASP A 237 23.30 -30.85 16.36
N ASN A 238 23.29 -29.96 17.35
CA ASN A 238 24.52 -29.38 17.92
C ASN A 238 25.37 -30.38 18.72
N LYS A 239 24.85 -31.59 19.01
CA LYS A 239 25.56 -32.68 19.69
C LYS A 239 26.14 -33.74 18.74
N LYS A 240 25.98 -33.56 17.43
CA LYS A 240 26.48 -34.49 16.39
C LYS A 240 27.79 -34.04 15.74
N ASP A 241 28.36 -32.91 16.16
CA ASP A 241 29.72 -32.47 15.87
C ASP A 241 30.67 -32.86 17.02
#